data_AF-A0A0C9MGJ1-F1
#
_entry.id   AF-A0A0C9MGJ1-F1
#
_cell.length_a   1.000
_cell.length_b   1.000
_cell.length_c   1.000
_cell.angle_alpha   90.00
_cell.angle_beta   90.00
_cell.angle_gamma   90.00
#
_symmetry.space_group_name_H-M   'P 1'
#
loop_
_entity.id
_entity.type
_entity.pdbx_description
1 polymer ?
#
loop_
_entity_poly.entity_id
_entity_poly.type
_entity_poly.pdbx_seq_one_letter_code
_entity_poly.pdbx_strand_id
1 'polypeptide(L)'
;MKYTIVVAATASEAAPLQYLAPFSGAAFGEWFRDNGRHSLIIYDDLSKQAVVDWEKDFISHVATQHSDILEEIRSKGVLSKELETKLRDVCDNHAKGFY
;
A
#
# COMPACT_ATOMS: atom_id res chain seq x y z
N MET A 1 -24.05 -19.66 -6.21
CA MET A 1 -22.63 -19.65 -5.76
C MET A 1 -21.83 -20.92 -6.09
N LYS A 2 -22.34 -21.90 -6.86
CA LYS A 2 -21.59 -23.16 -7.11
C LYS A 2 -20.27 -23.01 -7.89
N TYR A 3 -20.07 -21.90 -8.60
CA TYR A 3 -18.88 -21.63 -9.45
C TYR A 3 -18.17 -20.34 -9.06
N THR A 4 -18.32 -19.91 -7.81
CA THR A 4 -17.80 -18.63 -7.32
C THR A 4 -16.94 -18.92 -6.10
N ILE A 5 -15.70 -18.43 -6.13
CA ILE A 5 -14.82 -18.39 -4.97
C ILE A 5 -14.79 -16.94 -4.49
N VAL A 6 -15.00 -16.74 -3.19
CA VAL A 6 -14.86 -15.44 -2.56
C VAL A 6 -13.64 -15.50 -1.65
N VAL A 7 -12.65 -14.66 -1.95
CA VAL A 7 -11.51 -14.44 -1.07
C VAL A 7 -11.78 -13.14 -0.33
N ALA A 8 -12.03 -13.22 0.97
CA ALA A 8 -12.37 -12.09 1.80
C ALA A 8 -11.25 -11.81 2.80
N ALA A 9 -10.74 -10.58 2.77
CA ALA A 9 -9.92 -9.98 3.81
C ALA A 9 -10.45 -8.57 4.07
N THR A 10 -11.39 -8.49 5.00
CA THR A 10 -12.13 -7.29 5.39
C THR A 10 -11.23 -6.25 6.04
N ALA A 11 -11.69 -5.00 6.11
CA ALA A 11 -10.94 -3.89 6.71
C ALA A 11 -10.60 -4.11 8.21
N SER A 12 -11.37 -4.94 8.91
CA SER A 12 -11.12 -5.31 10.32
C SER A 12 -10.04 -6.37 10.51
N GLU A 13 -9.61 -7.05 9.44
CA GLU A 13 -8.57 -8.08 9.52
C GLU A 13 -7.17 -7.47 9.48
N ALA A 14 -6.15 -8.26 9.81
CA ALA A 14 -4.78 -7.77 9.80
C ALA A 14 -4.34 -7.33 8.39
N ALA A 15 -3.60 -6.21 8.30
CA ALA A 15 -3.10 -5.65 7.03
C ALA A 15 -2.38 -6.67 6.13
N PRO A 16 -1.57 -7.63 6.65
CA PRO A 16 -0.95 -8.66 5.81
C PRO A 16 -1.97 -9.56 5.10
N LEU A 17 -3.10 -9.88 5.72
CA LEU A 17 -4.15 -10.70 5.09
C LEU A 17 -4.83 -9.94 3.94
N GLN A 18 -5.08 -8.66 4.15
CA GLN A 18 -5.63 -7.77 3.12
C GLN A 18 -4.68 -7.63 1.93
N TYR A 19 -3.36 -7.62 2.18
CA TYR A 19 -2.35 -7.64 1.13
C TYR A 19 -2.31 -8.96 0.35
N LEU A 20 -2.45 -10.11 1.02
CA LEU A 20 -2.37 -11.45 0.43
C LEU A 20 -3.62 -11.90 -0.32
N ALA A 21 -4.80 -11.38 0.04
CA ALA A 21 -6.07 -11.72 -0.57
C ALA A 21 -6.10 -11.64 -2.11
N PRO A 22 -5.67 -10.55 -2.77
CA PRO A 22 -5.67 -10.47 -4.23
C PRO A 22 -4.75 -11.52 -4.88
N PHE A 23 -3.59 -11.81 -4.29
CA PHE A 23 -2.67 -12.83 -4.81
C PHE A 23 -3.26 -14.23 -4.74
N SER A 24 -3.99 -14.53 -3.66
CA SER A 24 -4.72 -15.79 -3.52
C SER A 24 -5.81 -15.91 -4.59
N GLY A 25 -6.58 -14.83 -4.84
CA GLY A 25 -7.57 -14.76 -5.90
C GLY A 25 -6.97 -14.97 -7.31
N ALA A 26 -5.82 -14.37 -7.57
CA ALA A 26 -5.07 -14.55 -8.82
C ALA A 26 -4.65 -16.01 -9.02
N ALA A 27 -4.04 -16.63 -8.01
CA ALA A 27 -3.59 -18.02 -8.07
C ALA A 27 -4.74 -19.01 -8.36
N PHE A 28 -5.92 -18.80 -7.75
CA PHE A 28 -7.10 -19.60 -8.08
C PHE A 28 -7.53 -19.41 -9.54
N GLY A 29 -7.53 -18.17 -10.02
CA GLY A 29 -7.89 -17.87 -11.41
C GLY A 29 -6.90 -18.46 -12.42
N GLU A 30 -5.61 -18.43 -12.13
CA GLU A 30 -4.55 -19.07 -12.92
C GLU A 30 -4.75 -20.58 -13.00
N TRP A 31 -5.06 -21.23 -11.86
CA TRP A 31 -5.34 -22.66 -11.85
C TRP A 31 -6.50 -23.03 -12.78
N PHE A 32 -7.61 -22.26 -12.76
CA PHE A 32 -8.72 -22.50 -13.69
C PHE A 32 -8.32 -22.27 -15.15
N ARG A 33 -7.58 -21.20 -15.44
CA ARG A 33 -7.05 -20.90 -16.78
C ARG A 33 -6.18 -22.05 -17.31
N ASP A 34 -5.26 -22.54 -16.49
CA ASP A 34 -4.31 -23.60 -16.86
C ASP A 34 -4.98 -24.97 -17.02
N ASN A 35 -6.15 -25.17 -16.40
CA ASN A 35 -6.96 -26.38 -16.56
C ASN A 35 -8.03 -26.25 -17.66
N GLY A 36 -7.81 -25.35 -18.63
CA GLY A 36 -8.67 -25.21 -19.82
C GLY A 36 -10.04 -24.60 -19.54
N ARG A 37 -10.20 -23.88 -18.42
CA ARG A 37 -11.46 -23.22 -18.04
C ARG A 37 -11.33 -21.72 -18.19
N HIS A 38 -12.45 -21.06 -18.49
CA HIS A 38 -12.52 -19.60 -18.44
C HIS A 38 -12.65 -19.14 -16.99
N SER A 39 -11.86 -18.13 -16.62
CA SER A 39 -11.86 -17.54 -15.29
C SER A 39 -12.02 -16.03 -15.40
N LEU A 40 -12.81 -15.45 -14.49
CA LEU A 40 -12.96 -14.00 -14.32
C LEU A 40 -12.57 -13.67 -12.88
N ILE A 41 -11.63 -12.77 -12.71
CA ILE A 41 -11.21 -12.26 -11.40
C ILE A 41 -11.71 -10.84 -11.27
N ILE A 42 -12.35 -10.53 -10.14
CA ILE A 42 -12.81 -9.19 -9.78
C ILE A 42 -12.14 -8.83 -8.45
N TYR A 43 -11.44 -7.70 -8.43
CA TYR A 43 -10.87 -7.13 -7.22
C TYR A 43 -11.79 -6.00 -6.73
N ASP A 44 -12.08 -6.01 -5.44
CA ASP A 44 -12.78 -4.92 -4.77
C ASP A 44 -11.74 -4.15 -3.96
N ASP A 45 -11.38 -2.96 -4.45
CA ASP A 45 -10.41 -2.03 -3.87
C ASP A 45 -8.95 -2.55 -3.76
N LEU A 46 -8.07 -2.04 -4.63
CA LEU A 46 -6.62 -2.29 -4.60
C LEU A 46 -5.81 -1.13 -3.98
N SER A 47 -6.49 -0.16 -3.36
CA SER A 47 -5.83 1.02 -2.78
C SER A 47 -4.78 0.66 -1.73
N LYS A 48 -4.98 -0.41 -0.96
CA LYS A 48 -4.05 -0.86 0.09
C LYS A 48 -2.73 -1.40 -0.46
N GLN A 49 -2.76 -2.05 -1.62
CA GLN A 49 -1.56 -2.46 -2.32
C GLN A 49 -0.83 -1.25 -2.89
N ALA A 50 -1.58 -0.25 -3.38
CA ALA A 50 -1.02 1.02 -3.84
C ALA A 50 -0.38 1.84 -2.69
N VAL A 51 -0.90 1.78 -1.46
CA VAL A 51 -0.29 2.45 -0.29
C VAL A 51 1.12 1.93 -0.03
N VAL A 52 1.38 0.64 -0.20
CA VAL A 52 2.73 0.07 0.00
C VAL A 52 3.72 0.64 -1.00
N ASP A 53 3.30 0.81 -2.25
CA ASP A 53 4.17 1.39 -3.28
C ASP A 53 4.35 2.91 -3.07
N TRP A 54 3.31 3.59 -2.58
CA TRP A 54 3.40 4.99 -2.14
C TRP A 54 4.34 5.16 -0.95
N GLU A 55 4.31 4.29 0.07
CA GLU A 55 5.22 4.37 1.22
C GLU A 55 6.67 4.21 0.80
N LYS A 56 6.97 3.27 -0.11
CA LYS A 56 8.32 3.09 -0.66
C LYS A 56 8.79 4.33 -1.41
N ASP A 57 7.93 4.89 -2.26
CA ASP A 57 8.24 6.09 -3.02
C ASP A 57 8.43 7.30 -2.10
N PHE A 58 7.55 7.47 -1.11
CA PHE A 58 7.64 8.52 -0.11
C PHE A 58 8.93 8.43 0.70
N ILE A 59 9.32 7.24 1.17
CA ILE A 59 10.58 7.05 1.90
C ILE A 59 11.79 7.40 1.00
N SER A 60 11.76 6.99 -0.27
CA SER A 60 12.80 7.34 -1.25
C SER A 60 12.85 8.85 -1.50
N HIS A 61 11.70 9.49 -1.65
CA HIS A 61 11.56 10.93 -1.83
C HIS A 61 12.09 11.72 -0.63
N VAL A 62 11.73 11.33 0.59
CA VAL A 62 12.25 11.95 1.82
C VAL A 62 13.76 11.73 1.94
N ALA A 63 14.25 10.53 1.64
CA ALA A 63 15.68 10.23 1.72
C ALA A 63 16.53 11.02 0.69
N THR A 64 15.97 11.34 -0.47
CA THR A 64 16.71 12.00 -1.57
C THR A 64 16.54 13.52 -1.57
N GLN A 65 15.35 14.04 -1.27
CA GLN A 65 15.03 15.47 -1.37
C GLN A 65 14.96 16.18 -0.02
N HIS A 66 14.81 15.42 1.08
CA HIS A 66 14.61 15.96 2.43
C HIS A 66 15.46 15.21 3.47
N SER A 67 16.73 14.93 3.15
CA SER A 67 17.66 14.23 4.06
C SER A 67 17.90 14.97 5.37
N ASP A 68 17.75 16.30 5.35
CA ASP A 68 17.83 17.17 6.51
C ASP A 68 16.75 16.88 7.57
N ILE A 69 15.53 16.51 7.14
CA ILE A 69 14.47 16.04 8.04
C ILE A 69 14.93 14.78 8.79
N LEU A 70 15.54 13.84 8.06
CA LEU A 70 16.02 12.58 8.66
C LEU A 70 17.20 12.81 9.62
N GLU A 71 18.10 13.72 9.30
CA GLU A 71 19.21 14.11 10.18
C GLU A 71 18.72 14.83 11.44
N GLU A 72 17.71 15.68 11.32
CA GLU A 72 17.11 16.37 12.46
C GLU A 72 16.40 15.41 13.41
N ILE A 73 15.63 14.45 12.89
CA ILE A 73 15.01 13.38 13.69
C ILE A 73 16.09 12.56 14.41
N ARG A 74 17.16 12.18 13.70
CA ARG A 74 18.26 11.37 14.27
C ARG A 74 19.03 12.10 15.37
N SER A 75 19.22 13.42 15.23
CA SER A 75 20.02 14.21 16.18
C SER A 75 19.22 14.68 17.40
N LYS A 76 17.97 15.12 17.19
CA LYS A 76 17.14 15.68 18.27
C LYS A 76 16.36 14.62 19.02
N GLY A 77 16.02 13.49 18.37
CA GLY A 77 15.23 12.42 18.97
C GLY A 77 13.80 12.82 19.38
N VAL A 78 13.36 14.04 19.03
CA VAL A 78 12.05 14.60 19.34
C VAL A 78 11.55 15.35 18.10
N LEU A 79 10.27 15.19 17.75
CA LEU A 79 9.65 16.05 16.75
C LEU A 79 9.35 17.43 17.35
N SER A 80 10.08 18.46 16.91
CA SER A 80 9.68 19.85 17.20
C SER A 80 8.47 20.25 16.34
N LYS A 81 7.77 21.32 16.73
CA LYS A 81 6.62 21.83 15.96
C LYS A 81 7.01 22.23 14.53
N GLU A 82 8.21 22.78 14.35
CA GLU A 82 8.73 23.15 13.03
C GLU A 82 8.97 21.90 12.17
N LEU A 83 9.57 20.86 12.76
CA LEU A 83 9.84 19.59 12.08
C LEU A 83 8.55 18.85 11.72
N GLU A 84 7.56 18.86 12.61
CA GLU A 84 6.22 18.31 12.36
C GLU A 84 5.52 19.03 11.21
N THR A 85 5.57 20.36 11.19
CA THR A 85 4.98 21.18 10.11
C THR A 85 5.62 20.84 8.77
N LYS A 86 6.96 20.78 8.73
CA LYS A 86 7.70 20.46 7.51
C LYS A 86 7.42 19.04 7.00
N LEU A 87 7.39 18.06 7.90
CA LEU A 87 7.03 16.68 7.55
C LEU A 87 5.61 16.61 7.00
N ARG A 88 4.67 17.33 7.61
CA ARG A 88 3.28 17.39 7.17
C ARG A 88 3.13 18.00 5.78
N ASP A 89 3.84 19.09 5.49
CA ASP A 89 3.81 19.71 4.15
C ASP A 89 4.37 18.78 3.08
N VAL A 90 5.42 18.02 3.39
CA VAL A 90 6.01 17.01 2.48
C VAL A 90 5.02 15.85 2.26
N CYS A 91 4.38 15.36 3.32
CA CYS A 91 3.31 14.36 3.22
C CYS A 91 2.14 14.84 2.35
N ASP A 92 1.62 16.04 2.62
CA ASP A 92 0.46 16.59 1.92
C ASP A 92 0.76 16.85 0.43
N ASN A 93 1.99 17.25 0.09
CA ASN A 93 2.39 17.42 -1.29
C ASN A 93 2.58 16.09 -2.03
N HIS A 94 3.14 15.07 -1.37
CA HIS A 94 3.31 13.76 -1.98
C HIS A 94 1.98 13.00 -2.11
N ALA A 95 1.04 13.18 -1.17
CA ALA A 95 -0.29 12.59 -1.19
C ALA A 95 -1.15 13.08 -2.38
N LYS A 96 -0.91 14.30 -2.89
CA LYS A 96 -1.61 14.81 -4.08
C LYS A 96 -1.35 14.00 -5.35
N GLY A 97 -0.27 13.23 -5.41
CA GLY A 97 0.04 12.34 -6.53
C GLY A 97 -0.66 10.97 -6.46
N PHE A 98 -1.39 10.68 -5.38
CA PHE A 98 -2.04 9.40 -5.12
C PHE A 98 -3.49 9.32 -5.63
N TYR A 99 -4.02 10.41 -6.21
CA TYR A 99 -5.39 10.53 -6.73
C TYR A 99 -5.42 11.10 -8.16
#